data_AF-A0A8D0FDD2-F1
#
_entry.id   AF-A0A8D0FDD2-F1
#
_cell.length_a   1.000
_cell.length_b   1.000
_cell.length_c   1.000
_cell.angle_alpha   90.00
_cell.angle_beta   90.00
_cell.angle_gamma   90.00
#
_symmetry.space_group_name_H-M   'P 1'
#
loop_
_entity.id
_entity.type
_entity.pdbx_description
1 polymer ?
#
loop_
_entity_poly.entity_id
_entity_poly.type
_entity_poly.pdbx_seq_one_letter_code
_entity_poly.pdbx_strand_id
1 'polypeptide(L)'
;MSIIIVGVGEADFKAMEFLDGDNGVLKSLTGEPAARDIVQFVPFRQFKNAPREALSQMVLAEVPKQLVSYYKWQGWPPRAVCTHSPLHTVGCSVP
;
A
#
# COMPACT_ATOMS: atom_id res chain seq x y z
N MET A 1 -2.18 6.82 -5.99
CA MET A 1 -2.79 7.29 -4.73
C MET A 1 -3.12 6.06 -3.91
N SER A 2 -2.95 6.16 -2.59
CA SER A 2 -3.06 5.08 -1.61
C SER A 2 -3.80 5.64 -0.38
N ILE A 3 -4.78 4.92 0.15
CA ILE A 3 -5.67 5.37 1.23
C ILE A 3 -5.68 4.29 2.31
N ILE A 4 -5.56 4.70 3.57
CA ILE A 4 -5.70 3.81 4.73
C ILE A 4 -6.84 4.35 5.58
N ILE A 5 -7.82 3.51 5.88
CA ILE A 5 -8.99 3.83 6.70
C ILE A 5 -8.86 3.07 8.02
N VAL A 6 -8.80 3.81 9.13
CA VAL A 6 -8.70 3.23 10.48
C VAL A 6 -10.04 3.35 11.19
N GLY A 7 -10.67 2.21 11.48
CA GLY A 7 -11.94 2.15 12.21
C GLY A 7 -11.72 2.20 13.73
N VAL A 8 -12.24 3.23 14.41
CA VAL A 8 -12.13 3.40 15.87
C VAL A 8 -13.52 3.30 16.52
N GLY A 9 -13.60 2.65 17.68
CA GLY A 9 -14.84 2.45 18.43
C GLY A 9 -15.44 1.05 18.22
N GLU A 10 -16.71 0.90 18.56
CA GLU A 10 -17.41 -0.39 18.65
C GLU A 10 -18.42 -0.63 17.52
N ALA A 11 -18.42 0.22 16.49
CA ALA A 11 -19.30 0.09 15.34
C ALA A 11 -19.03 -1.20 14.53
N ASP A 12 -20.01 -1.60 13.72
CA ASP A 12 -19.84 -2.68 12.74
C ASP A 12 -19.16 -2.13 11.48
N PHE A 13 -17.97 -2.64 11.18
CA PHE A 13 -17.14 -2.22 10.05
C PHE A 13 -17.12 -3.22 8.90
N LYS A 14 -18.04 -4.19 8.86
CA LYS A 14 -18.10 -5.20 7.79
C LYS A 14 -18.15 -4.61 6.38
N ALA A 15 -18.79 -3.44 6.20
CA ALA A 15 -18.80 -2.75 4.92
C ALA A 15 -17.43 -2.17 4.51
N MET A 16 -16.56 -1.86 5.47
CA MET A 16 -15.21 -1.36 5.20
C MET A 16 -14.26 -2.50 4.84
N GLU A 17 -14.47 -3.71 5.38
CA GLU A 17 -13.74 -4.92 4.94
C GLU A 17 -13.99 -5.22 3.46
N PHE A 18 -15.20 -4.93 2.94
CA PHE A 18 -15.45 -5.05 1.50
C PHE A 18 -14.63 -4.05 0.65
N LEU A 19 -14.26 -2.91 1.21
CA LEU A 19 -13.50 -1.87 0.50
C LEU A 19 -12.00 -2.15 0.48
N ASP A 20 -11.49 -3.09 1.30
CA ASP A 20 -10.07 -3.41 1.47
C ASP A 20 -9.44 -4.13 0.25
N GLY A 21 -10.26 -4.49 -0.76
CA GLY A 21 -9.82 -4.89 -2.11
C GLY A 21 -9.10 -6.24 -2.24
N ASP A 22 -8.65 -6.80 -1.12
CA ASP A 22 -8.07 -8.12 -0.95
C ASP A 22 -9.05 -9.27 -1.25
N ASN A 23 -10.36 -9.01 -1.17
CA ASN A 23 -11.42 -9.96 -1.58
C ASN A 23 -11.92 -9.80 -3.02
N GLY A 24 -11.40 -8.84 -3.80
CA GLY A 24 -11.78 -8.69 -5.20
C GLY A 24 -11.65 -7.27 -5.74
N VAL A 25 -11.77 -7.15 -7.06
CA VAL A 25 -11.67 -5.85 -7.74
C VAL A 25 -12.95 -5.05 -7.49
N LEU A 26 -12.80 -3.90 -6.80
CA LEU A 26 -13.89 -2.95 -6.63
C LEU A 26 -14.45 -2.53 -8.00
N LYS A 27 -15.77 -2.43 -8.09
CA LYS A 27 -16.45 -2.01 -9.32
C LYS A 27 -17.24 -0.73 -9.07
N SER A 28 -17.25 0.14 -10.07
CA SER A 28 -18.15 1.29 -10.08
C SER A 28 -19.62 0.82 -10.16
N LEU A 29 -20.54 1.76 -9.95
CA LEU A 29 -21.98 1.51 -10.17
C LEU A 29 -22.30 1.12 -11.62
N THR A 30 -21.42 1.48 -12.57
CA THR A 30 -21.52 1.09 -13.99
C THR A 30 -20.83 -0.26 -14.29
N GLY A 31 -20.24 -0.90 -13.27
CA GLY A 31 -19.58 -2.20 -13.38
C GLY A 31 -18.11 -2.15 -13.80
N GLU A 32 -17.55 -0.95 -13.98
CA GLU A 32 -16.15 -0.77 -14.39
C GLU A 32 -15.22 -1.17 -13.22
N PRO A 33 -14.25 -2.08 -13.45
CA PRO A 33 -13.30 -2.46 -12.42
C PRO A 33 -12.35 -1.32 -12.09
N ALA A 34 -12.01 -1.18 -10.80
CA ALA A 34 -10.99 -0.27 -10.33
C ALA A 34 -9.64 -0.63 -10.99
N ALA A 35 -8.95 0.37 -11.51
CA ALA A 35 -7.66 0.18 -12.17
C ALA A 35 -6.59 -0.35 -11.22
N ARG A 36 -6.69 0.01 -9.94
CA ARG A 36 -5.79 -0.42 -8.86
C ARG A 36 -6.59 -0.54 -7.56
N ASP A 37 -6.18 -1.49 -6.75
CA ASP A 37 -6.55 -1.55 -5.35
C ASP A 37 -5.78 -0.48 -4.57
N ILE A 38 -6.49 0.37 -3.82
CA ILE A 38 -5.93 1.58 -3.20
C ILE A 38 -6.41 1.81 -1.77
N VAL A 39 -7.31 0.99 -1.24
CA VAL A 39 -7.89 1.18 0.09
C VAL A 39 -7.43 0.05 0.98
N GLN A 40 -6.78 0.40 2.09
CA GLN A 40 -6.52 -0.53 3.19
C GLN A 40 -7.48 -0.23 4.36
N PHE A 41 -8.23 -1.19 4.86
CA PHE A 41 -9.00 -1.04 6.08
C PHE A 41 -8.28 -1.65 7.30
N VAL A 42 -8.26 -0.93 8.42
CA VAL A 42 -7.66 -1.42 9.68
C VAL A 42 -8.62 -1.20 10.85
N PRO A 43 -9.22 -2.27 11.42
CA PRO A 43 -10.07 -2.16 12.61
C PRO A 43 -9.21 -2.00 13.87
N PHE A 44 -9.09 -0.76 14.38
CA PHE A 44 -8.25 -0.43 15.53
C PHE A 44 -8.61 -1.23 16.80
N ARG A 45 -9.90 -1.60 16.96
CA ARG A 45 -10.40 -2.37 18.10
C ARG A 45 -9.60 -3.67 18.32
N GLN A 46 -9.15 -4.33 17.25
CA GLN A 46 -8.36 -5.57 17.34
C GLN A 46 -6.97 -5.35 17.97
N PHE A 47 -6.49 -4.10 17.99
CA PHE A 47 -5.16 -3.72 18.47
C PHE A 47 -5.20 -2.96 19.80
N LYS A 48 -6.38 -2.81 20.42
CA LYS A 48 -6.56 -2.02 21.65
C LYS A 48 -5.70 -2.52 22.82
N ASN A 49 -5.46 -3.83 22.89
CA ASN A 49 -4.61 -4.48 23.88
C ASN A 49 -3.29 -5.01 23.28
N ALA A 50 -3.01 -4.70 22.00
CA ALA A 50 -1.83 -5.16 21.30
C ALA A 50 -0.69 -4.13 21.41
N PRO A 51 0.57 -4.54 21.16
CA PRO A 51 1.68 -3.60 21.02
C PRO A 51 1.43 -2.60 19.88
N ARG A 52 1.93 -1.37 20.01
CA ARG A 52 1.80 -0.33 18.96
C ARG A 52 2.43 -0.74 17.63
N GLU A 53 3.43 -1.62 17.73
CA GLU A 53 4.14 -2.22 16.62
C GLU A 53 3.20 -3.09 15.77
N ALA A 54 2.24 -3.79 16.39
CA ALA A 54 1.30 -4.64 15.67
C ALA A 54 0.35 -3.83 14.78
N LEU A 55 -0.13 -2.68 15.28
CA LEU A 55 -0.91 -1.75 14.47
C LEU A 55 -0.08 -1.17 13.33
N SER A 56 1.15 -0.73 13.63
CA SER A 56 2.07 -0.19 12.62
C SER A 56 2.39 -1.21 11.53
N GLN A 57 2.59 -2.47 11.90
CA GLN A 57 2.82 -3.57 10.95
C GLN A 57 1.62 -3.77 10.02
N MET A 58 0.40 -3.79 10.56
CA MET A 58 -0.81 -3.96 9.74
C MET A 58 -1.00 -2.78 8.77
N VAL A 59 -0.88 -1.55 9.27
CA VAL A 59 -1.01 -0.32 8.46
C VAL A 59 0.04 -0.25 7.34
N LEU A 60 1.28 -0.69 7.62
CA LEU A 60 2.39 -0.58 6.68
C LEU A 60 2.55 -1.80 5.77
N ALA A 61 1.84 -2.90 6.01
CA ALA A 61 1.99 -4.14 5.24
C ALA A 61 1.74 -3.94 3.73
N GLU A 62 0.79 -3.06 3.38
CA GLU A 62 0.39 -2.86 1.99
C GLU A 62 1.14 -1.75 1.26
N VAL A 63 1.65 -0.74 1.98
CA VAL A 63 2.31 0.42 1.36
C VAL A 63 3.43 0.02 0.38
N PRO A 64 4.32 -0.95 0.69
CA PRO A 64 5.34 -1.41 -0.26
C PRO A 64 4.77 -1.99 -1.56
N LYS A 65 3.73 -2.83 -1.46
CA LYS A 65 3.06 -3.46 -2.62
C LYS A 65 2.41 -2.39 -3.50
N GLN A 66 1.71 -1.43 -2.90
CA GLN A 66 1.06 -0.35 -3.63
C GLN A 66 2.07 0.57 -4.32
N LEU A 67 3.20 0.88 -3.65
CA LEU A 67 4.28 1.67 -4.24
C LEU A 67 4.90 0.97 -5.45
N VAL A 68 5.30 -0.30 -5.29
CA VAL A 68 5.90 -1.08 -6.38
C VAL A 68 4.93 -1.22 -7.55
N SER A 69 3.64 -1.46 -7.28
CA SER A 69 2.61 -1.56 -8.32
C SER A 69 2.46 -0.26 -9.09
N TYR A 70 2.53 0.89 -8.41
CA TYR A 70 2.51 2.20 -9.06
C TYR A 70 3.74 2.45 -9.95
N TYR A 71 4.94 2.13 -9.47
CA TYR A 71 6.18 2.30 -10.26
C TYR A 71 6.18 1.41 -11.51
N LYS A 72 5.75 0.15 -11.37
CA LYS A 72 5.57 -0.77 -12.50
C LYS A 72 4.58 -0.23 -13.52
N TRP A 73 3.45 0.31 -13.06
CA TRP A 73 2.43 0.91 -13.93
C TRP A 73 2.94 2.16 -14.67
N GLN A 74 3.78 2.98 -14.03
CA GLN A 74 4.43 4.13 -14.66
C GLN A 74 5.61 3.77 -15.58
N GLY A 75 6.07 2.52 -15.57
CA GLY A 75 7.27 2.10 -16.30
C GLY A 75 8.57 2.67 -15.74
N TRP A 76 8.57 3.17 -14.49
CA TRP A 76 9.75 3.75 -13.87
C TRP A 76 10.64 2.67 -13.25
N PRO A 77 11.89 2.50 -13.72
CA PRO A 77 12.80 1.57 -13.10
C PRO A 77 13.17 2.05 -11.68
N PRO A 78 13.52 1.13 -10.76
CA PRO A 78 14.16 1.52 -9.52
C PRO A 78 15.38 2.38 -9.84
N ARG A 79 15.54 3.52 -9.15
CA ARG A 79 16.78 4.28 -9.27
C ARG A 79 17.92 3.35 -8.87
N ALA A 80 18.93 3.26 -9.74
CA ALA A 80 20.15 2.55 -9.43
C ALA A 80 20.70 3.10 -8.11
N VAL A 81 21.01 2.20 -7.17
CA VAL A 81 21.77 2.60 -5.99
C VAL A 81 23.16 2.93 -6.50
N CYS A 82 23.54 4.20 -6.49
CA CYS A 82 24.93 4.59 -6.65
C CYS A 82 25.71 4.02 -5.47
N THR A 83 26.21 2.80 -5.59
CA THR A 83 27.26 2.32 -4.70
C THR A 83 28.48 3.19 -5.00
N HIS A 84 28.76 4.18 -4.13
CA HIS A 84 30.06 4.83 -4.15
C HIS A 84 31.10 3.79 -3.78
N SER A 85 31.61 3.08 -4.79
CA SER A 85 32.83 2.31 -4.68
C SER A 85 33.97 3.33 -4.60
N PRO A 86 34.86 3.30 -3.58
CA PRO A 86 35.88 4.33 -3.39
C PRO A 86 36.90 4.49 -4.52
N LEU A 87 36.83 3.67 -5.58
CA LEU A 87 37.89 3.60 -6.59
C LEU A 87 37.46 3.77 -8.05
N HIS A 88 36.18 3.85 -8.42
CA HIS A 88 35.83 4.13 -9.81
C HIS A 88 34.49 4.87 -9.94
N THR A 89 34.56 6.09 -10.47
CA THR A 89 33.42 6.88 -10.94
C THR A 89 32.88 6.25 -12.21
N VAL A 90 32.06 5.20 -12.10
CA VAL A 90 31.29 4.71 -13.25
C VAL A 90 29.96 5.46 -13.25
N GLY A 91 29.79 6.32 -14.25
CA GLY A 91 28.63 7.18 -14.40
C GLY A 91 27.33 6.40 -14.38
N CYS A 92 26.39 6.84 -13.55
CA CYS A 92 24.99 6.52 -13.73
C CYS A 92 24.50 7.25 -14.98
N SER A 93 24.62 6.63 -16.16
CA SER A 93 23.83 7.03 -17.32
C SER A 93 22.46 6.37 -17.20
N VAL A 94 21.47 7.15 -16.76
CA VAL A 94 20.06 6.83 -16.93
C VAL A 94 19.68 7.23 -18.38
N PRO A 95 18.95 6.40 -19.16
CA PRO A 95 18.29 6.88 -20.38
C PRO A 95 17.18 7.89 -20.07
#